data_AF-A0A7C4AVQ7-F1
#
_entry.id   AF-A0A7C4AVQ7-F1
#
_cell.length_a   1.000
_cell.length_b   1.000
_cell.length_c   1.000
_cell.angle_alpha   90.00
_cell.angle_beta   90.00
_cell.angle_gamma   90.00
#
_symmetry.space_group_name_H-M   'P 1'
#
loop_
_entity.id
_entity.type
_entity.pdbx_description
1 polymer ?
#
loop_
_entity_poly.entity_id
_entity_poly.type
_entity_poly.pdbx_seq_one_letter_code
_entity_poly.pdbx_strand_id
1 'polypeptide(L)'
;MLTPHGDENLSEEKLEQTLKQFLEKGKEWERRPTSIAGVFILKLPSYRGSPQRLGVEINPIDASGNPTKKRGLVIRNILEFKEFKQIINDEKLERVVSGVEKVNPPSAERPRPKKEAEVIEV
;
A
#
# COMPACT_ATOMS: atom_id res chain seq x y z
N MET A 1 3.97 -37.98 -6.55
CA MET A 1 3.28 -36.67 -6.49
C MET A 1 4.30 -35.62 -6.92
N LEU A 2 4.04 -34.92 -8.02
CA LEU A 2 4.94 -33.89 -8.57
C LEU A 2 4.78 -32.60 -7.76
N THR A 3 5.88 -32.05 -7.30
CA THR A 3 5.95 -30.78 -6.57
C THR A 3 5.76 -29.60 -7.54
N PRO A 4 4.86 -28.64 -7.29
CA PRO A 4 4.64 -27.47 -8.16
C PRO A 4 5.63 -26.32 -7.87
N HIS A 5 6.92 -26.60 -7.66
CA HIS A 5 7.86 -25.62 -7.05
C HIS A 5 8.69 -24.81 -8.06
N GLY A 6 8.49 -25.02 -9.37
CA GLY A 6 9.24 -24.33 -10.43
C GLY A 6 8.66 -22.96 -10.81
N ASP A 7 7.34 -22.90 -10.98
CA ASP A 7 6.67 -21.71 -11.51
C ASP A 7 6.46 -20.62 -10.43
N GLU A 8 6.26 -21.00 -9.17
CA GLU A 8 6.11 -20.04 -8.05
C GLU A 8 7.42 -19.29 -7.78
N ASN A 9 8.58 -19.98 -7.77
CA ASN A 9 9.90 -19.36 -7.59
C ASN A 9 10.23 -18.34 -8.69
N LEU A 10 9.90 -18.67 -9.96
CA LEU A 10 10.08 -17.75 -11.09
C LEU A 10 9.24 -16.46 -10.93
N SER A 11 8.08 -16.55 -10.29
CA SER A 11 7.21 -15.40 -10.03
C SER A 11 7.74 -14.51 -8.88
N GLU A 12 8.28 -15.12 -7.83
CA GLU A 12 8.90 -14.40 -6.70
C GLU A 12 10.19 -13.67 -7.13
N GLU A 13 11.06 -14.34 -7.90
CA GLU A 13 12.28 -13.72 -8.44
C GLU A 13 11.95 -12.54 -9.37
N LYS A 14 10.94 -12.69 -10.23
CA LYS A 14 10.45 -11.63 -11.11
C LYS A 14 9.95 -10.42 -10.30
N LEU A 15 9.14 -10.67 -9.26
CA LEU A 15 8.66 -9.62 -8.36
C LEU A 15 9.83 -8.90 -7.67
N GLU A 16 10.77 -9.63 -7.08
CA GLU A 16 11.95 -9.04 -6.47
C GLU A 16 12.74 -8.17 -7.45
N GLN A 17 12.92 -8.64 -8.68
CA GLN A 17 13.64 -7.90 -9.71
C GLN A 17 12.90 -6.60 -10.07
N THR A 18 11.58 -6.64 -10.24
CA THR A 18 10.76 -5.44 -10.49
C THR A 18 10.86 -4.45 -9.33
N LEU A 19 10.83 -4.93 -8.08
CA LEU A 19 10.99 -4.09 -6.90
C LEU A 19 12.39 -3.47 -6.81
N LYS A 20 13.45 -4.25 -7.09
CA LYS A 20 14.84 -3.73 -7.15
C LYS A 20 14.98 -2.64 -8.22
N GLN A 21 14.46 -2.87 -9.42
CA GLN A 21 14.46 -1.87 -10.49
C GLN A 21 13.71 -0.60 -10.10
N PHE A 22 12.56 -0.73 -9.43
CA PHE A 22 11.81 0.43 -8.97
C PHE A 22 12.54 1.20 -7.86
N LEU A 23 13.16 0.49 -6.91
CA LEU A 23 13.99 1.09 -5.88
C LEU A 23 15.14 1.91 -6.48
N GLU A 24 15.80 1.40 -7.52
CA GLU A 24 16.92 2.09 -8.18
C GLU A 24 16.45 3.27 -9.04
N LYS A 25 15.50 3.03 -9.96
CA LYS A 25 15.16 3.96 -11.04
C LYS A 25 13.96 4.86 -10.76
N GLY A 26 13.13 4.51 -9.79
CA GLY A 26 11.96 5.31 -9.43
C GLY A 26 12.33 6.70 -8.91
N LYS A 27 11.42 7.66 -9.06
CA LYS A 27 11.57 9.00 -8.46
C LYS A 27 11.27 8.95 -6.96
N GLU A 28 11.81 9.88 -6.20
CA GLU A 28 11.44 10.03 -4.80
C GLU A 28 9.95 10.34 -4.67
N TRP A 29 9.28 9.68 -3.71
CA TRP A 29 7.84 9.70 -3.52
C TRP A 29 7.03 9.16 -4.70
N GLU A 30 7.67 8.50 -5.67
CA GLU A 30 6.95 7.80 -6.73
C GLU A 30 6.14 6.65 -6.13
N ARG A 31 4.91 6.52 -6.62
CA ARG A 31 3.93 5.55 -6.17
C ARG A 31 3.44 4.75 -7.37
N ARG A 32 3.48 3.42 -7.27
CA ARG A 32 3.02 2.51 -8.32
C ARG A 32 1.92 1.58 -7.80
N PRO A 33 0.76 1.47 -8.45
CA PRO A 33 -0.25 0.47 -8.11
C PRO A 33 0.28 -0.96 -8.23
N THR A 34 -0.35 -1.88 -7.52
CA THR A 34 -0.11 -3.32 -7.67
C THR A 34 -1.32 -4.04 -8.29
N SER A 35 -1.19 -5.33 -8.59
CA SER A 35 -2.33 -6.20 -8.96
C SER A 35 -3.41 -6.27 -7.87
N ILE A 36 -3.07 -5.96 -6.61
CA ILE A 36 -4.02 -5.88 -5.51
C ILE A 36 -4.60 -4.46 -5.42
N ALA A 37 -5.91 -4.36 -5.65
CA ALA A 37 -6.66 -3.11 -5.52
C ALA A 37 -6.45 -2.43 -4.16
N GLY A 38 -6.05 -1.15 -4.19
CA GLY A 38 -5.79 -0.38 -2.97
C GLY A 38 -4.41 -0.60 -2.35
N VAL A 39 -3.54 -1.40 -2.97
CA VAL A 39 -2.16 -1.61 -2.55
C VAL A 39 -1.21 -1.00 -3.56
N PHE A 40 -0.24 -0.24 -3.05
CA PHE A 40 0.70 0.53 -3.86
C PHE A 40 2.12 0.36 -3.30
N ILE A 41 3.11 0.34 -4.17
CA ILE A 41 4.53 0.42 -3.78
C ILE A 41 4.96 1.89 -3.85
N LEU A 42 5.54 2.40 -2.77
CA LEU A 42 5.98 3.78 -2.62
C LEU A 42 7.50 3.82 -2.46
N LYS A 43 8.21 4.59 -3.30
CA LYS A 43 9.64 4.86 -3.13
C LYS A 43 9.83 6.01 -2.14
N LEU A 44 10.39 5.69 -0.99
CA LEU A 44 10.71 6.66 0.06
C LEU A 44 12.09 7.29 -0.20
N PRO A 45 12.25 8.60 -0.03
CA PRO A 45 13.55 9.25 -0.17
C PRO A 45 14.51 8.79 0.93
N SER A 46 15.80 8.96 0.69
CA SER A 46 16.79 8.88 1.76
C SER A 46 16.58 10.04 2.74
N TYR A 47 16.59 9.78 4.05
CA TYR A 47 16.40 10.82 5.05
C TYR A 47 17.24 10.56 6.30
N ARG A 48 17.93 11.61 6.81
CA ARG A 48 18.72 11.60 8.05
C ARG A 48 19.57 10.33 8.24
N GLY A 49 20.35 9.98 7.22
CA GLY A 49 21.25 8.81 7.25
C GLY A 49 20.59 7.46 6.93
N SER A 50 19.28 7.41 6.67
CA SER A 50 18.64 6.20 6.16
C SER A 50 18.74 6.12 4.63
N PRO A 51 19.06 4.93 4.06
CA PRO A 51 19.10 4.73 2.61
C PRO A 51 17.70 4.88 2.01
N GLN A 52 17.63 5.03 0.68
CA GLN A 52 16.37 4.91 -0.07
C GLN A 52 15.76 3.53 0.18
N ARG A 53 14.43 3.48 0.31
CA ARG A 53 13.69 2.24 0.60
C ARG A 53 12.34 2.26 -0.11
N LEU A 54 11.77 1.07 -0.30
CA LEU A 54 10.37 0.93 -0.67
C LEU A 54 9.51 0.77 0.60
N GLY A 55 8.27 1.22 0.50
CA GLY A 55 7.20 0.90 1.45
C GLY A 55 5.94 0.47 0.70
N VAL A 56 5.05 -0.22 1.39
CA VAL A 56 3.73 -0.61 0.88
C VAL A 56 2.69 0.34 1.45
N GLU A 57 1.97 1.05 0.60
CA GLU A 57 0.84 1.88 1.01
C GLU A 57 -0.47 1.11 0.79
N ILE A 58 -1.26 0.98 1.86
CA ILE A 58 -2.64 0.50 1.82
C ILE A 58 -3.58 1.71 1.85
N ASN A 59 -4.37 1.87 0.81
CA ASN A 59 -5.31 2.98 0.65
C ASN A 59 -6.52 2.48 -0.14
N PRO A 60 -7.72 2.38 0.47
CA PRO A 60 -8.91 1.91 -0.24
C PRO A 60 -9.13 2.73 -1.50
N ILE A 61 -9.60 2.10 -2.57
CA ILE A 61 -9.95 2.78 -3.82
C ILE A 61 -11.45 3.01 -3.91
N ASP A 62 -11.86 4.05 -4.62
CA ASP A 62 -13.25 4.27 -4.99
C ASP A 62 -13.66 3.41 -6.20
N ALA A 63 -14.93 3.51 -6.60
CA ALA A 63 -15.46 2.81 -7.77
C ALA A 63 -14.77 3.21 -9.10
N SER A 64 -14.02 4.31 -9.12
CA SER A 64 -13.23 4.77 -10.26
C SER A 64 -11.77 4.30 -10.21
N GLY A 65 -11.37 3.53 -9.20
CA GLY A 65 -9.99 3.06 -9.02
C GLY A 65 -9.07 4.06 -8.32
N ASN A 66 -9.58 5.20 -7.86
CA ASN A 66 -8.76 6.24 -7.26
C ASN A 66 -8.63 6.04 -5.74
N PRO A 67 -7.46 6.32 -5.13
CA PRO A 67 -7.29 6.26 -3.68
C PRO A 67 -8.25 7.20 -2.93
N THR A 68 -8.94 6.66 -1.93
CA THR A 68 -9.92 7.36 -1.09
C THR A 68 -9.28 8.28 -0.06
N LYS A 69 -7.98 8.18 0.20
CA LYS A 69 -7.24 9.08 1.08
C LYS A 69 -6.04 9.73 0.38
N LYS A 70 -5.69 10.96 0.79
CA LYS A 70 -4.46 11.64 0.33
C LYS A 70 -3.20 10.93 0.83
N ARG A 71 -3.29 10.23 1.97
CA ARG A 71 -2.25 9.41 2.56
C ARG A 71 -2.87 8.12 3.09
N GLY A 72 -2.45 6.98 2.57
CA GLY A 72 -2.79 5.67 3.11
C GLY A 72 -1.90 5.27 4.30
N LEU A 73 -2.11 4.06 4.79
CA LEU A 73 -1.25 3.43 5.78
C LEU A 73 0.01 2.91 5.07
N VAL A 74 1.18 3.45 5.41
CA VAL A 74 2.46 3.01 4.84
C VAL A 74 3.12 2.01 5.78
N ILE A 75 3.46 0.84 5.26
CA ILE A 75 4.05 -0.29 5.97
C ILE A 75 5.42 -0.59 5.35
N ARG A 76 6.43 -0.77 6.19
CA ARG A 76 7.83 -0.87 5.78
C ARG A 76 8.40 -2.27 5.91
N ASN A 77 7.79 -3.12 6.71
CA ASN A 77 8.24 -4.49 6.93
C ASN A 77 7.09 -5.39 7.41
N ILE A 78 7.34 -6.70 7.40
CA ILE A 78 6.35 -7.72 7.74
C ILE A 78 5.94 -7.72 9.22
N LEU A 79 6.82 -7.28 10.12
CA LEU A 79 6.50 -7.19 11.56
C LEU A 79 5.48 -6.08 11.79
N GLU A 80 5.75 -4.89 11.26
CA GLU A 80 4.83 -3.75 11.27
C GLU A 80 3.49 -4.12 10.62
N PHE A 81 3.48 -4.85 9.51
CA PHE A 81 2.24 -5.36 8.89
C PHE A 81 1.41 -6.21 9.87
N LYS A 82 2.06 -7.15 10.56
CA LYS A 82 1.38 -8.05 11.50
C LYS A 82 0.82 -7.29 12.71
N GLU A 83 1.56 -6.30 13.23
CA GLU A 83 1.12 -5.44 14.33
C GLU A 83 -0.12 -4.61 13.92
N PHE A 84 -0.07 -3.93 12.77
CA PHE A 84 -1.22 -3.20 12.26
C PHE A 84 -2.42 -4.12 12.00
N LYS A 85 -2.20 -5.31 11.45
CA LYS A 85 -3.27 -6.29 11.21
C LYS A 85 -3.96 -6.70 12.52
N GLN A 86 -3.20 -6.89 13.61
CA GLN A 86 -3.78 -7.18 14.92
C GLN A 86 -4.64 -6.02 15.44
N ILE A 87 -4.14 -4.79 15.35
CA ILE A 87 -4.87 -3.59 15.79
C ILE A 87 -6.15 -3.39 14.98
N ILE A 88 -6.06 -3.51 13.64
CA ILE A 88 -7.19 -3.31 12.72
C ILE A 88 -8.30 -4.34 12.96
N ASN A 89 -7.93 -5.57 13.35
CA ASN A 89 -8.88 -6.64 13.61
C ASN A 89 -9.43 -6.66 15.06
N ASP A 90 -9.03 -5.71 15.92
CA ASP A 90 -9.59 -5.62 17.28
C ASP A 90 -11.00 -5.01 17.24
N GLU A 91 -12.00 -5.73 17.73
CA GLU A 91 -13.40 -5.29 17.76
C GLU A 91 -13.62 -3.97 18.51
N LYS A 92 -12.75 -3.63 19.47
CA LYS A 92 -12.83 -2.36 20.20
C LYS A 92 -12.46 -1.18 19.31
N LEU A 93 -11.63 -1.38 18.28
CA LEU A 93 -11.28 -0.32 17.35
C LEU A 93 -12.52 0.19 16.61
N GLU A 94 -13.39 -0.71 16.16
CA GLU A 94 -14.64 -0.34 15.48
C GLU A 94 -15.53 0.53 16.39
N ARG A 95 -15.62 0.18 17.68
CA ARG A 95 -16.38 0.99 18.67
C ARG A 95 -15.79 2.39 18.82
N VAL A 96 -14.46 2.51 18.86
CA VAL A 96 -13.78 3.81 18.94
C VAL A 96 -14.06 4.63 17.68
N VAL A 97 -13.91 4.04 16.50
CA VAL A 97 -14.15 4.73 15.22
C VAL A 97 -15.60 5.19 15.10
N SER A 98 -16.57 4.33 15.43
CA SER A 98 -17.99 4.71 15.44
C SER A 98 -18.31 5.80 16.47
N GLY A 99 -17.66 5.77 17.63
CA GLY A 99 -17.77 6.84 18.63
C GLY A 99 -17.30 8.19 18.10
N VAL A 100 -16.17 8.22 17.39
CA VAL A 100 -15.63 9.42 16.75
C VAL A 100 -16.57 9.94 15.65
N GLU A 101 -17.14 9.06 14.84
CA GLU A 101 -18.09 9.45 13.79
C GLU A 101 -19.31 10.17 14.35
N LYS A 102 -19.86 9.69 15.48
CA LYS A 102 -21.06 10.26 16.11
C LYS A 102 -20.88 11.67 16.67
N VAL A 103 -19.65 12.05 17.04
CA VAL A 103 -19.36 13.36 17.64
C VAL A 103 -18.85 14.39 16.63
N ASN A 104 -18.41 13.94 15.47
CA ASN A 104 -17.88 14.82 14.44
C ASN A 104 -19.00 15.52 13.66
N PRO A 105 -18.81 16.79 13.27
CA PRO A 105 -19.73 17.47 12.39
C PRO A 105 -19.75 16.83 10.98
N PRO A 106 -20.87 16.89 10.25
CA PRO A 106 -20.99 16.33 8.91
C PRO A 106 -19.99 16.99 7.94
N SER A 107 -19.30 16.18 7.13
CA SER A 107 -18.30 16.66 6.16
C SER A 107 -18.90 16.86 4.76
N ALA A 108 -18.52 17.93 4.07
CA ALA A 108 -18.89 18.18 2.69
C ALA A 108 -18.08 17.28 1.73
N GLU A 109 -18.76 16.51 0.88
CA GLU A 109 -18.14 15.64 -0.12
C GLU A 109 -17.31 16.45 -1.13
N ARG A 110 -16.10 15.98 -1.46
CA ARG A 110 -15.24 16.58 -2.50
C ARG A 110 -15.00 15.57 -3.63
N PRO A 111 -15.27 15.94 -4.91
CA PRO A 111 -14.98 15.08 -6.06
C PRO A 111 -13.48 15.02 -6.36
N ARG A 112 -12.99 13.92 -6.94
CA ARG A 112 -11.55 13.69 -7.20
C ARG A 112 -11.24 13.32 -8.67
N PRO A 113 -10.07 13.73 -9.21
CA PRO A 113 -9.70 13.50 -10.62
C PRO A 113 -8.88 12.20 -10.83
N LYS A 114 -8.95 11.66 -12.06
CA LYS A 114 -8.27 10.42 -12.53
C LYS A 114 -6.86 10.69 -13.10
N LYS A 115 -5.93 9.74 -12.89
CA LYS A 115 -4.68 9.57 -13.64
C LYS A 115 -4.40 8.08 -13.87
N GLU A 116 -3.95 7.72 -15.06
CA GLU A 116 -3.46 6.36 -15.40
C GLU A 116 -2.03 6.17 -14.87
N ALA A 117 -1.74 5.01 -14.27
CA ALA A 117 -0.44 4.69 -13.64
C ALA A 117 -0.01 3.25 -13.96
N GLU A 118 1.31 3.03 -14.12
CA GLU A 118 1.92 1.73 -14.35
C GLU A 118 1.72 0.77 -13.16
N VAL A 119 1.27 -0.46 -13.42
CA VAL A 119 0.93 -1.48 -12.41
C VAL A 119 2.07 -2.47 -12.22
N ILE A 120 2.41 -2.76 -10.96
CA ILE A 120 3.34 -3.81 -10.55
C ILE A 120 2.53 -5.11 -10.30
N GLU A 121 2.90 -6.20 -10.96
CA GLU A 121 2.32 -7.51 -10.67
C GLU A 121 2.90 -8.05 -9.34
N VAL A 122 2.02 -8.40 -8.40
CA VAL A 122 2.32 -9.12 -7.15
C VAL A 122 1.48 -10.38 -7.05
#